data_AF-A0A196NBF0-F1
#
_entry.id   AF-A0A196NBF0-F1
#
_cell.length_a   1.000
_cell.length_b   1.000
_cell.length_c   1.000
_cell.angle_alpha   90.00
_cell.angle_beta   90.00
_cell.angle_gamma   90.00
#
_symmetry.space_group_name_H-M   'P 1'
#
loop_
_entity.id
_entity.type
_entity.pdbx_description
1 polymer ?
#
loop_
_entity_poly.entity_id
_entity_poly.type
_entity_poly.pdbx_seq_one_letter_code
_entity_poly.pdbx_strand_id
1 'polypeptide(L)'
;MLDLDATIVELEPCPRPRTASAPLREIAFRANAWTPSEIERLVTLFRQDVSLDEIAEVIGRGRAGVADKVATLGLRRNSTRPWTDLEDDELRRRYGAEATATLALDFGRSCSAIYARAGCLELTEGNPPEWTEWEDAQLRAGYARSVPLLQLAALIGRPLSGLSGRAGLLGITHASHPPDWGQAEMARALDLATEGYRYSQIIAMMAAEGFPARTLSGFGQIIRKLGYGRGWGRAWTPDEDALLRHAYEAAASLTPLRARLGRTACSLRWRAEYLGLRGTHANRNGWRMGPDWTEAQEALLRERYGKMPNDALAAQLGRTKAAMFSRANLLGLVHGYIRPFSADETRALDLAFRHGIAIADLAAALDRKACSVSKYATNHGIRFGRRPLRTPTPTLGDILALDAPTERGGGACLIDHVIEQSPERPHADDQHDARDARRERRTRRIGRRRPLRHEARRQERRLNRRP
;
A
#
# COMPACT_ATOMS: atom_id res chain seq x y z
N MET A 1 46.05 21.07 54.10
CA MET A 1 46.65 19.73 54.24
C MET A 1 45.61 18.75 53.72
N LEU A 2 45.65 18.47 52.41
CA LEU A 2 44.82 17.46 51.78
C LEU A 2 45.80 16.45 51.20
N ASP A 3 45.86 15.35 51.93
CA ASP A 3 46.65 14.16 51.68
C ASP A 3 46.04 13.43 50.48
N LEU A 4 46.75 13.43 49.35
CA LEU A 4 46.40 12.68 48.15
C LEU A 4 47.65 11.93 47.71
N ASP A 5 48.05 10.95 48.51
CA ASP A 5 48.94 9.87 48.13
C ASP A 5 48.28 9.04 47.02
N ALA A 6 48.42 9.50 45.77
CA ALA A 6 48.05 8.70 44.62
C ALA A 6 49.08 7.57 44.46
N THR A 7 48.66 6.34 44.79
CA THR A 7 49.45 5.14 44.54
C THR A 7 49.67 4.97 43.04
N ILE A 8 50.88 5.23 42.57
CA ILE A 8 51.28 4.98 41.18
C ILE A 8 51.39 3.46 41.01
N VAL A 9 50.46 2.87 40.25
CA VAL A 9 50.52 1.47 39.84
C VAL A 9 51.11 1.42 38.43
N GLU A 10 52.34 0.94 38.30
CA GLU A 10 52.92 0.60 37.00
C GLU A 10 52.14 -0.58 36.40
N LEU A 11 51.43 -0.34 35.30
CA LEU A 11 50.75 -1.37 34.54
C LEU A 11 51.76 -2.10 33.65
N GLU A 12 51.87 -3.42 33.81
CA GLU A 12 52.72 -4.28 32.99
C GLU A 12 52.48 -4.04 31.48
N PRO A 13 53.54 -4.06 30.64
CA PRO A 13 53.42 -3.84 29.21
C PRO A 13 52.52 -4.89 28.54
N CYS A 14 51.58 -4.42 27.72
CA CYS A 14 50.63 -5.23 26.98
C CYS A 14 51.33 -6.43 26.29
N PRO A 15 50.87 -7.68 26.52
CA PRO A 15 51.46 -8.84 25.85
C PRO A 15 51.38 -8.64 24.34
N ARG A 16 52.49 -8.96 23.65
CA ARG A 16 52.62 -8.77 22.20
C ARG A 16 51.37 -9.33 21.50
N PRO A 17 50.73 -8.58 20.58
CA PRO A 17 49.53 -9.03 19.91
C PRO A 17 49.82 -10.37 19.24
N ARG A 18 48.99 -11.38 19.52
CA ARG A 18 49.04 -12.68 18.83
C ARG A 18 49.03 -12.39 17.34
N THR A 19 50.05 -12.87 16.64
CA THR A 19 50.15 -12.85 15.17
C THR A 19 48.80 -13.22 14.58
N ALA A 20 48.33 -12.38 13.65
CA ALA A 20 47.00 -12.37 13.09
C ALA A 20 46.50 -13.80 12.81
N SER A 21 45.52 -14.24 13.60
CA SER A 21 44.66 -15.36 13.25
C SER A 21 44.03 -15.05 11.89
N ALA A 22 43.92 -16.06 11.03
CA ALA A 22 43.42 -16.04 9.65
C ALA A 22 42.42 -14.91 9.33
N PRO A 23 42.46 -14.33 8.11
CA PRO A 23 41.58 -13.22 7.73
C PRO A 23 40.14 -13.55 8.13
N LEU A 24 39.53 -12.63 8.89
CA LEU A 24 38.13 -12.75 9.29
C LEU A 24 37.32 -13.07 8.04
N ARG A 25 36.55 -14.16 8.11
CA ARG A 25 35.67 -14.61 7.01
C ARG A 25 34.86 -13.42 6.52
N GLU A 26 34.91 -13.11 5.22
CA GLU A 26 34.13 -12.03 4.61
C GLU A 26 32.68 -12.12 5.12
N ILE A 27 32.23 -11.08 5.82
CA ILE A 27 30.85 -10.98 6.28
C ILE A 27 30.00 -11.01 5.00
N ALA A 28 29.17 -12.05 4.86
CA ALA A 28 28.33 -12.25 3.70
C ALA A 28 27.59 -10.94 3.35
N PHE A 29 27.94 -10.37 2.20
CA PHE A 29 27.40 -9.11 1.68
C PHE A 29 25.87 -9.16 1.73
N ARG A 30 25.27 -8.32 2.58
CA ARG A 30 23.83 -8.11 2.48
C ARG A 30 23.60 -7.30 1.22
N ALA A 31 22.75 -7.79 0.30
CA ALA A 31 22.46 -7.11 -0.96
C ALA A 31 21.92 -5.67 -0.80
N ASN A 32 21.56 -5.25 0.42
CA ASN A 32 21.11 -3.92 0.77
C ASN A 32 22.13 -3.09 1.59
N ALA A 33 23.32 -3.61 1.90
CA ALA A 33 24.36 -2.86 2.62
C ALA A 33 24.92 -1.73 1.76
N TRP A 34 25.12 -0.55 2.33
CA TRP A 34 25.78 0.58 1.68
C TRP A 34 27.29 0.39 1.70
N THR A 35 27.91 0.44 0.53
CA THR A 35 29.37 0.43 0.39
C THR A 35 29.96 1.81 0.71
N PRO A 36 31.23 1.89 1.14
CA PRO A 36 31.91 3.18 1.36
C PRO A 36 31.91 4.08 0.12
N SER A 37 32.11 3.51 -1.07
CA SER A 37 32.10 4.26 -2.34
C SER A 37 30.71 4.82 -2.67
N GLU A 38 29.63 4.07 -2.44
CA GLU A 38 28.26 4.58 -2.59
C GLU A 38 27.99 5.74 -1.61
N ILE A 39 28.52 5.67 -0.38
CA ILE A 39 28.38 6.73 0.62
C ILE A 39 29.14 7.99 0.17
N GLU A 40 30.39 7.87 -0.28
CA GLU A 40 31.19 8.99 -0.79
C GLU A 40 30.56 9.64 -2.02
N ARG A 41 30.04 8.81 -2.94
CA ARG A 41 29.34 9.28 -4.14
C ARG A 41 28.06 10.02 -3.76
N LEU A 42 27.27 9.49 -2.83
CA LEU A 42 26.09 10.16 -2.29
C LEU A 42 26.43 11.50 -1.67
N VAL A 43 27.44 11.56 -0.80
CA VAL A 43 27.86 12.80 -0.13
C VAL A 43 28.29 13.84 -1.17
N THR A 44 29.07 13.44 -2.17
CA THR A 44 29.55 14.32 -3.24
C THR A 44 28.39 14.89 -4.04
N LEU A 45 27.51 14.04 -4.57
CA LEU A 45 26.37 14.47 -5.37
C LEU A 45 25.38 15.31 -4.56
N PHE A 46 25.17 14.96 -3.28
CA PHE A 46 24.29 15.71 -2.38
C PHE A 46 24.84 17.12 -2.10
N ARG A 47 26.16 17.28 -1.97
CA ARG A 47 26.82 18.59 -1.83
C ARG A 47 26.80 19.43 -3.11
N GLN A 48 26.70 18.78 -4.27
CA GLN A 48 26.52 19.42 -5.58
C GLN A 48 25.05 19.80 -5.86
N ASP A 49 24.17 19.69 -4.87
CA ASP A 49 22.73 19.97 -4.94
C ASP A 49 21.96 19.16 -6.00
N VAL A 50 22.50 18.00 -6.41
CA VAL A 50 21.84 17.06 -7.32
C VAL A 50 20.56 16.54 -6.67
N SER A 51 19.47 16.37 -7.44
CA SER A 51 18.19 15.91 -6.89
C SER A 51 18.29 14.51 -6.30
N LEU A 52 17.46 14.17 -5.30
CA LEU A 52 17.49 12.82 -4.71
C LEU A 52 17.11 11.73 -5.73
N ASP A 53 16.37 12.07 -6.78
CA ASP A 53 15.99 11.15 -7.86
C ASP A 53 17.19 10.85 -8.76
N GLU A 54 17.94 11.88 -9.18
CA GLU A 54 19.16 11.69 -9.97
C GLU A 54 20.27 11.01 -9.16
N ILE A 55 20.41 11.34 -7.86
CA ILE A 55 21.35 10.62 -6.97
C ILE A 55 20.99 9.13 -6.90
N ALA A 56 19.69 8.82 -6.82
CA ALA A 56 19.21 7.44 -6.79
C ALA A 56 19.52 6.70 -8.09
N GLU A 57 19.35 7.36 -9.23
CA GLU A 57 19.70 6.81 -10.55
C GLU A 57 21.22 6.57 -10.69
N VAL A 58 22.05 7.55 -10.33
CA VAL A 58 23.51 7.46 -10.43
C VAL A 58 24.10 6.37 -9.52
N ILE A 59 23.54 6.21 -8.32
CA ILE A 59 23.99 5.18 -7.36
C ILE A 59 23.35 3.82 -7.66
N GLY A 60 22.31 3.75 -8.49
CA GLY A 60 21.58 2.53 -8.79
C GLY A 60 20.74 2.02 -7.62
N ARG A 61 20.23 2.92 -6.77
CA ARG A 61 19.39 2.59 -5.61
C ARG A 61 18.02 3.27 -5.68
N GLY A 62 17.07 2.80 -4.87
CA GLY A 62 15.76 3.45 -4.79
C GLY A 62 15.84 4.79 -4.04
N ARG A 63 15.09 5.80 -4.53
CA ARG A 63 14.98 7.15 -3.93
C ARG A 63 14.80 7.13 -2.41
N ALA A 64 13.92 6.26 -1.90
CA ALA A 64 13.66 6.14 -0.47
C ALA A 64 14.89 5.67 0.33
N GLY A 65 15.70 4.77 -0.24
CA GLY A 65 16.93 4.32 0.40
C GLY A 65 18.01 5.40 0.43
N VAL A 66 18.12 6.20 -0.63
CA VAL A 66 18.98 7.38 -0.67
C VAL A 66 18.55 8.40 0.38
N ALA A 67 17.25 8.71 0.47
CA ALA A 67 16.71 9.65 1.45
C ALA A 67 16.97 9.20 2.90
N ASP A 68 16.76 7.92 3.20
CA ASP A 68 17.05 7.33 4.51
C ASP A 68 18.55 7.40 4.85
N LYS A 69 19.41 7.17 3.85
CA LYS A 69 20.86 7.26 4.04
C LYS A 69 21.33 8.70 4.24
N VAL A 70 20.82 9.66 3.48
CA VAL A 70 21.05 11.10 3.69
C VAL A 70 20.67 11.50 5.12
N ALA A 71 19.50 11.06 5.60
CA ALA A 71 19.05 11.33 6.96
C ALA A 71 19.99 10.71 8.00
N THR A 72 20.37 9.44 7.82
CA THR A 72 21.29 8.70 8.69
C THR A 72 22.68 9.32 8.76
N LEU A 73 23.19 9.84 7.63
CA LEU A 73 24.48 10.51 7.54
C LEU A 73 24.44 11.95 8.09
N GLY A 74 23.28 12.43 8.54
CA GLY A 74 23.13 13.81 9.01
C GLY A 74 23.29 14.85 7.92
N LEU A 75 23.28 14.45 6.64
CA LEU A 75 23.40 15.38 5.52
C LEU A 75 22.14 16.23 5.46
N ARG A 76 22.34 17.53 5.28
CA ARG A 76 21.26 18.50 5.18
C ARG A 76 21.55 19.48 4.06
N ARG A 77 20.53 19.87 3.30
CA ARG A 77 20.61 20.98 2.36
C ARG A 77 20.49 22.30 3.13
N ASN A 78 20.97 23.37 2.52
CA ASN A 78 21.11 24.71 3.11
C ASN A 78 19.86 25.25 3.82
N SER A 79 18.65 24.78 3.48
CA SER A 79 17.41 25.13 4.18
C SER A 79 17.36 24.68 5.65
N THR A 80 18.24 23.78 6.11
CA THR A 80 18.35 23.43 7.54
C THR A 80 19.67 23.88 8.18
N ARG A 81 20.47 24.71 7.48
CA ARG A 81 21.61 25.40 8.09
C ARG A 81 21.07 26.44 9.09
N PRO A 82 21.70 26.62 10.27
CA PRO A 82 21.37 27.73 11.15
C PRO A 82 21.41 29.06 10.39
N TRP A 83 20.51 29.98 10.72
CA TRP A 83 20.60 31.37 10.23
C TRP A 83 21.75 32.06 10.93
N THR A 84 22.56 32.78 10.17
CA THR A 84 23.65 33.63 10.68
C THR A 84 23.15 35.05 10.89
N ASP A 85 23.81 35.81 11.77
CA ASP A 85 23.43 37.20 12.05
C ASP A 85 23.49 38.08 10.78
N LEU A 86 24.48 37.82 9.92
CA LEU A 86 24.59 38.49 8.61
C LEU A 86 23.39 38.17 7.70
N GLU A 87 22.95 36.91 7.64
CA GLU A 87 21.77 36.53 6.85
C GLU A 87 20.50 37.18 7.43
N ASP A 88 20.39 37.30 8.75
CA ASP A 88 19.28 38.01 9.37
C ASP A 88 19.29 39.50 9.04
N ASP A 89 20.44 40.16 9.13
CA ASP A 89 20.58 41.58 8.78
C ASP A 89 20.26 41.82 7.29
N GLU A 90 20.73 40.93 6.42
CA GLU A 90 20.39 40.97 5.00
C GLU A 90 18.89 40.80 4.77
N LEU A 91 18.28 39.85 5.50
CA LEU A 91 16.85 39.60 5.40
C LEU A 91 16.05 40.78 5.92
N ARG A 92 16.43 41.42 7.04
CA ARG A 92 15.80 42.65 7.56
C ARG A 92 15.82 43.79 6.54
N ARG A 93 16.90 43.91 5.76
CA ARG A 93 17.05 44.98 4.75
C ARG A 93 16.25 44.74 3.48
N ARG A 94 16.18 43.49 3.00
CA ARG A 94 15.65 43.18 1.66
C ARG A 94 14.24 42.59 1.66
N TYR A 95 13.82 42.00 2.77
CA TYR A 95 12.53 41.33 2.86
C TYR A 95 11.37 42.34 2.72
N GLY A 96 10.50 42.09 1.74
CA GLY A 96 9.38 42.95 1.38
C GLY A 96 9.67 43.98 0.29
N ALA A 97 10.94 44.33 0.07
CA ALA A 97 11.35 45.13 -1.09
C ALA A 97 11.59 44.24 -2.32
N GLU A 98 12.13 43.04 -2.12
CA GLU A 98 12.44 42.09 -3.18
C GLU A 98 11.54 40.86 -3.15
N ALA A 99 11.41 40.21 -4.32
CA ALA A 99 10.67 38.96 -4.42
C ALA A 99 11.31 37.87 -3.54
N THR A 100 10.48 37.12 -2.81
CA THR A 100 10.98 36.09 -1.89
C THR A 100 11.75 34.99 -2.62
N ALA A 101 11.42 34.72 -3.90
CA ALA A 101 12.19 33.80 -4.74
C ALA A 101 13.63 34.27 -4.99
N THR A 102 13.85 35.58 -5.18
CA THR A 102 15.20 36.16 -5.33
C THR A 102 16.00 35.98 -4.05
N LEU A 103 15.39 36.31 -2.91
CA LEU A 103 16.02 36.08 -1.60
C LEU A 103 16.34 34.60 -1.40
N ALA A 104 15.44 33.70 -1.79
CA ALA A 104 15.63 32.25 -1.67
C ALA A 104 16.83 31.77 -2.48
N LEU A 105 17.00 32.28 -3.69
CA LEU A 105 18.15 32.01 -4.55
C LEU A 105 19.45 32.53 -3.91
N ASP A 106 19.46 33.79 -3.47
CA ASP A 106 20.66 34.43 -2.93
C ASP A 106 21.13 33.81 -1.60
N PHE A 107 20.20 33.50 -0.70
CA PHE A 107 20.51 32.79 0.54
C PHE A 107 20.76 31.29 0.31
N GLY A 108 20.48 30.77 -0.89
CA GLY A 108 20.52 29.35 -1.18
C GLY A 108 19.56 28.53 -0.31
N ARG A 109 18.40 29.09 0.05
CA ARG A 109 17.39 28.47 0.93
C ARG A 109 16.05 28.35 0.22
N SER A 110 15.09 27.63 0.79
CA SER A 110 13.73 27.58 0.24
C SER A 110 12.94 28.84 0.63
N CYS A 111 11.98 29.25 -0.20
CA CYS A 111 11.07 30.35 0.13
C CYS A 111 10.36 30.12 1.48
N SER A 112 9.99 28.87 1.79
CA SER A 112 9.41 28.50 3.09
C SER A 112 10.35 28.77 4.27
N ALA A 113 11.66 28.56 4.11
CA ALA A 113 12.63 28.87 5.15
C ALA A 113 12.73 30.38 5.39
N ILE A 114 12.62 31.18 4.33
CA ILE A 114 12.60 32.64 4.42
C ILE A 114 11.36 33.12 5.16
N TYR A 115 10.16 32.66 4.78
CA TYR A 115 8.93 33.03 5.50
C TYR A 115 8.99 32.67 6.97
N ALA A 116 9.49 31.48 7.29
CA ALA A 116 9.65 31.04 8.67
C ALA A 116 10.62 31.98 9.43
N ARG A 117 11.76 32.35 8.82
CA ARG A 117 12.71 33.23 9.46
C ARG A 117 12.20 34.65 9.60
N ALA A 118 11.56 35.20 8.57
CA ALA A 118 10.93 36.51 8.61
C ALA A 118 9.87 36.60 9.72
N GLY A 119 9.11 35.53 9.94
CA GLY A 119 8.20 35.42 11.08
C GLY A 119 8.92 35.44 12.44
N CYS A 120 10.04 34.72 12.57
CA CYS A 120 10.86 34.77 13.79
C CYS A 120 11.55 36.11 14.04
N LEU A 121 11.83 36.86 12.97
CA LEU A 121 12.41 38.21 13.03
C LEU A 121 11.34 39.31 13.14
N GLU A 122 10.07 38.94 13.22
CA GLU A 122 8.92 39.85 13.30
C GLU A 122 8.84 40.85 12.13
N LEU A 123 9.35 40.46 10.96
CA LEU A 123 9.31 41.26 9.72
C LEU A 123 7.93 41.23 9.03
N THR A 124 6.97 40.52 9.61
CA THR A 124 5.60 40.40 9.12
C THR A 124 4.64 40.48 10.29
N GLU A 125 3.67 41.39 10.26
CA GLU A 125 2.54 41.44 11.21
C GLU A 125 1.51 40.33 10.92
N GLY A 126 1.97 39.08 10.85
CA GLY A 126 1.15 37.90 10.54
C GLY A 126 0.78 37.72 9.06
N ASN A 127 0.94 38.74 8.22
CA ASN A 127 0.72 38.65 6.77
C ASN A 127 2.02 38.74 5.97
N PRO A 128 2.13 38.02 4.83
CA PRO A 128 3.26 38.17 3.92
C PRO A 128 3.38 39.62 3.42
N PRO A 129 4.57 40.04 2.95
CA PRO A 129 4.75 41.35 2.33
C PRO A 129 3.77 41.63 1.22
N GLU A 130 3.51 42.90 0.93
CA GLU A 130 2.68 43.31 -0.20
C GLU A 130 3.18 42.71 -1.52
N TRP A 131 2.27 42.58 -2.48
CA TRP A 131 2.59 42.05 -3.81
C TRP A 131 3.33 43.11 -4.61
N THR A 132 4.51 42.75 -5.13
CA THR A 132 5.27 43.65 -5.99
C THR A 132 4.72 43.67 -7.41
N GLU A 133 5.00 44.73 -8.17
CA GLU A 133 4.59 44.83 -9.57
C GLU A 133 5.15 43.68 -10.44
N TRP A 134 6.36 43.24 -10.13
CA TRP A 134 6.98 42.09 -10.80
C TRP A 134 6.21 40.80 -10.52
N GLU A 135 5.81 40.55 -9.27
CA GLU A 135 5.04 39.36 -8.89
C GLU A 135 3.68 39.34 -9.62
N ASP A 136 3.00 40.48 -9.69
CA ASP A 136 1.75 40.63 -10.43
C ASP A 136 1.94 40.42 -11.93
N ALA A 137 3.04 40.92 -12.51
CA ALA A 137 3.37 40.70 -13.92
C ALA A 137 3.62 39.21 -14.23
N GLN A 138 4.35 38.50 -13.36
CA GLN A 138 4.56 37.05 -13.48
C GLN A 138 3.23 36.29 -13.36
N LEU A 139 2.35 36.70 -12.45
CA LEU A 139 1.05 36.06 -12.26
C LEU A 139 0.16 36.23 -13.51
N ARG A 140 0.08 37.45 -14.07
CA ARG A 140 -0.66 37.72 -15.33
C ARG A 140 -0.13 36.88 -16.49
N ALA A 141 1.19 36.89 -16.72
CA ALA A 141 1.80 36.14 -17.82
C ALA A 141 1.64 34.62 -17.65
N GLY A 142 1.81 34.12 -16.41
CA GLY A 142 1.65 32.72 -16.06
C GLY A 142 0.23 32.22 -16.30
N TYR A 143 -0.77 32.97 -15.85
CA TYR A 143 -2.19 32.63 -16.01
C TYR A 143 -2.60 32.63 -17.49
N ALA A 144 -2.14 33.60 -18.26
CA ALA A 144 -2.39 33.68 -19.71
C ALA A 144 -1.80 32.49 -20.47
N ARG A 145 -0.59 32.06 -20.09
CA ARG A 145 0.13 30.93 -20.72
C ARG A 145 -0.24 29.55 -20.19
N SER A 146 -1.21 29.46 -19.26
CA SER A 146 -1.58 28.21 -18.57
C SER A 146 -0.40 27.51 -17.88
N VAL A 147 0.55 28.26 -17.34
CA VAL A 147 1.69 27.68 -16.62
C VAL A 147 1.16 26.99 -15.35
N PRO A 148 1.58 25.75 -15.03
CA PRO A 148 1.12 25.08 -13.83
C PRO A 148 1.33 25.92 -12.57
N LEU A 149 0.29 26.06 -11.73
CA LEU A 149 0.34 26.93 -10.54
C LEU A 149 1.48 26.60 -9.58
N LEU A 150 1.88 25.32 -9.48
CA LEU A 150 3.03 24.91 -8.67
C LEU A 150 4.34 25.51 -9.17
N GLN A 151 4.52 25.58 -10.49
CA GLN A 151 5.70 26.18 -11.10
C GLN A 151 5.68 27.70 -10.93
N LEU A 152 4.52 28.35 -11.06
CA LEU A 152 4.37 29.78 -10.78
C LEU A 152 4.63 30.11 -9.31
N ALA A 153 4.13 29.29 -8.38
CA ALA A 153 4.38 29.44 -6.95
C ALA A 153 5.88 29.35 -6.62
N ALA A 154 6.60 28.43 -7.27
CA ALA A 154 8.04 28.32 -7.12
C ALA A 154 8.79 29.52 -7.72
N LEU A 155 8.38 29.99 -8.90
CA LEU A 155 8.99 31.13 -9.59
C LEU A 155 8.82 32.44 -8.82
N ILE A 156 7.61 32.71 -8.33
CA ILE A 156 7.28 33.93 -7.58
C ILE A 156 7.76 33.82 -6.13
N GLY A 157 7.81 32.59 -5.60
CA GLY A 157 8.19 32.31 -4.22
C GLY A 157 7.04 32.50 -3.23
N ARG A 158 5.78 32.44 -3.69
CA ARG A 158 4.56 32.62 -2.88
C ARG A 158 3.75 31.32 -2.83
N PRO A 159 2.99 31.04 -1.75
CA PRO A 159 2.16 29.84 -1.67
C PRO A 159 0.99 29.87 -2.66
N LEU A 160 0.53 28.68 -3.09
CA LEU A 160 -0.58 28.52 -4.06
C LEU A 160 -1.86 29.28 -3.69
N SER A 161 -2.19 29.31 -2.40
CA SER A 161 -3.35 30.05 -1.88
C SER A 161 -3.20 31.55 -2.10
N GLY A 162 -1.99 32.09 -1.89
CA GLY A 162 -1.67 33.50 -2.14
C GLY A 162 -1.82 33.87 -3.62
N LEU A 163 -1.31 33.03 -4.54
CA LEU A 163 -1.47 33.23 -5.98
C LEU A 163 -2.96 33.28 -6.37
N SER A 164 -3.75 32.34 -5.85
CA SER A 164 -5.18 32.26 -6.16
C SER A 164 -5.95 33.47 -5.64
N GLY A 165 -5.64 33.91 -4.41
CA GLY A 165 -6.23 35.11 -3.81
C GLY A 165 -5.88 36.38 -4.58
N ARG A 166 -4.59 36.56 -4.93
CA ARG A 166 -4.13 37.71 -5.71
C ARG A 166 -4.72 37.72 -7.12
N ALA A 167 -4.80 36.56 -7.78
CA ALA A 167 -5.43 36.44 -9.08
C ALA A 167 -6.89 36.89 -9.06
N GLY A 168 -7.63 36.54 -7.99
CA GLY A 168 -8.99 37.02 -7.77
C GLY A 168 -9.07 38.55 -7.62
N LEU A 169 -8.18 39.16 -6.84
CA LEU A 169 -8.10 40.62 -6.67
C LEU A 169 -7.75 41.35 -7.98
N LEU A 170 -6.88 40.75 -8.81
CA LEU A 170 -6.50 41.29 -10.12
C LEU A 170 -7.54 41.00 -11.21
N GLY A 171 -8.58 40.23 -10.93
CA GLY A 171 -9.60 39.84 -11.91
C GLY A 171 -9.08 38.94 -13.03
N ILE A 172 -7.96 38.23 -12.83
CA ILE A 172 -7.37 37.36 -13.85
C ILE A 172 -7.81 35.92 -13.69
N THR A 173 -8.22 35.30 -14.79
CA THR A 173 -8.61 33.89 -14.84
C THR A 173 -7.50 33.05 -15.46
N HIS A 174 -7.27 31.87 -14.88
CA HIS A 174 -6.28 30.96 -15.43
C HIS A 174 -6.82 30.43 -16.77
N ALA A 175 -6.00 30.38 -17.83
CA ALA A 175 -6.49 30.00 -19.16
C ALA A 175 -7.06 28.56 -19.24
N SER A 176 -6.73 27.68 -18.28
CA SER A 176 -7.38 26.36 -18.11
C SER A 176 -8.71 26.38 -17.33
N HIS A 177 -9.12 27.57 -16.85
CA HIS A 177 -10.36 27.87 -16.15
C HIS A 177 -11.08 29.08 -16.79
N PRO A 178 -11.45 29.01 -18.09
CA PRO A 178 -12.26 30.08 -18.67
C PRO A 178 -13.55 30.29 -17.83
N PRO A 179 -14.00 31.54 -17.66
CA PRO A 179 -15.11 31.87 -16.77
C PRO A 179 -16.43 31.19 -17.20
N ASP A 180 -16.69 31.11 -18.51
CA ASP A 180 -17.99 30.68 -19.01
C ASP A 180 -17.90 29.39 -19.84
N TRP A 181 -18.91 28.55 -19.71
CA TRP A 181 -19.14 27.40 -20.59
C TRP A 181 -20.02 27.85 -21.76
N GLY A 182 -19.51 27.73 -22.98
CA GLY A 182 -20.29 28.05 -24.17
C GLY A 182 -21.39 27.01 -24.41
N GLN A 183 -22.53 27.43 -24.99
CA GLN A 183 -23.62 26.52 -25.38
C GLN A 183 -23.12 25.36 -26.26
N ALA A 184 -22.27 25.65 -27.26
CA ALA A 184 -21.67 24.65 -28.14
C ALA A 184 -20.70 23.71 -27.40
N GLU A 185 -19.91 24.24 -26.46
CA GLU A 185 -19.00 23.47 -25.62
C GLU A 185 -19.78 22.49 -24.73
N MET A 186 -20.88 22.97 -24.12
CA MET A 186 -21.77 22.18 -23.26
C MET A 186 -22.47 21.06 -24.02
N ALA A 187 -23.03 21.38 -25.20
CA ALA A 187 -23.68 20.39 -26.07
C ALA A 187 -22.69 19.29 -26.46
N ARG A 188 -21.51 19.68 -26.96
CA ARG A 188 -20.49 18.71 -27.38
C ARG A 188 -19.99 17.84 -26.22
N ALA A 189 -19.80 18.44 -25.05
CA ALA A 189 -19.40 17.70 -23.85
C ALA A 189 -20.46 16.67 -23.43
N LEU A 190 -21.75 17.01 -23.58
CA LEU A 190 -22.88 16.13 -23.27
C LEU A 190 -23.01 14.98 -24.27
N ASP A 191 -22.81 15.25 -25.56
CA ASP A 191 -22.84 14.21 -26.62
C ASP A 191 -21.78 13.14 -26.35
N LEU A 192 -20.53 13.56 -26.19
CA LEU A 192 -19.41 12.65 -25.92
C LEU A 192 -19.58 11.91 -24.58
N ALA A 193 -20.20 12.55 -23.59
CA ALA A 193 -20.55 11.88 -22.35
C ALA A 193 -21.61 10.80 -22.59
N THR A 194 -22.65 11.09 -23.36
CA THR A 194 -23.75 10.18 -23.71
C THR A 194 -23.27 8.98 -24.53
N GLU A 195 -22.33 9.18 -25.46
CA GLU A 195 -21.64 8.12 -26.20
C GLU A 195 -20.80 7.19 -25.32
N GLY A 196 -20.52 7.60 -24.08
CA GLY A 196 -19.91 6.74 -23.09
C GLY A 196 -18.40 6.89 -22.95
N TYR A 197 -17.79 7.97 -23.46
CA TYR A 197 -16.38 8.27 -23.24
C TYR A 197 -16.07 8.67 -21.78
N ARG A 198 -14.81 8.47 -21.37
CA ARG A 198 -14.31 8.91 -20.05
C ARG A 198 -14.06 10.41 -20.08
N TYR A 199 -14.36 11.12 -18.99
CA TYR A 199 -14.19 12.58 -18.91
C TYR A 199 -12.79 13.07 -19.30
N SER A 200 -11.72 12.37 -18.91
CA SER A 200 -10.35 12.73 -19.32
C SER A 200 -10.12 12.63 -20.82
N GLN A 201 -10.77 11.69 -21.51
CA GLN A 201 -10.70 11.55 -22.95
C GLN A 201 -11.54 12.62 -23.64
N ILE A 202 -12.72 12.93 -23.09
CA ILE A 202 -13.60 13.98 -23.62
C ILE A 202 -12.88 15.33 -23.59
N ILE A 203 -12.25 15.68 -22.47
CA ILE A 203 -11.46 16.92 -22.36
C ILE A 203 -10.37 16.99 -23.44
N ALA A 204 -9.66 15.89 -23.69
CA ALA A 204 -8.61 15.84 -24.71
C ALA A 204 -9.18 15.97 -26.14
N MET A 205 -10.31 15.31 -26.43
CA MET A 205 -10.99 15.41 -27.72
C MET A 205 -11.50 16.84 -27.96
N MET A 206 -12.17 17.43 -26.98
CA MET A 206 -12.67 18.80 -27.07
C MET A 206 -11.53 19.82 -27.23
N ALA A 207 -10.41 19.64 -26.53
CA ALA A 207 -9.23 20.48 -26.71
C ALA A 207 -8.66 20.38 -28.14
N ALA A 208 -8.65 19.17 -28.73
CA ALA A 208 -8.25 18.97 -30.12
C ALA A 208 -9.24 19.57 -31.14
N GLU A 209 -10.52 19.65 -30.77
CA GLU A 209 -11.58 20.31 -31.54
C GLU A 209 -11.55 21.86 -31.39
N GLY A 210 -10.63 22.41 -30.60
CA GLY A 210 -10.45 23.85 -30.42
C GLY A 210 -11.23 24.46 -29.25
N PHE A 211 -11.91 23.64 -28.43
CA PHE A 211 -12.52 24.12 -27.19
C PHE A 211 -11.46 24.36 -26.09
N PRO A 212 -11.74 25.22 -25.09
CA PRO A 212 -10.81 25.45 -24.00
C PRO A 212 -10.47 24.17 -23.21
N ALA A 213 -9.18 23.99 -22.88
CA ALA A 213 -8.74 22.85 -22.09
C ALA A 213 -9.19 22.97 -20.62
N ARG A 214 -10.28 22.30 -20.26
CA ARG A 214 -10.86 22.31 -18.90
C ARG A 214 -10.20 21.30 -17.97
N THR A 215 -10.27 21.55 -16.67
CA THR A 215 -9.87 20.55 -15.66
C THR A 215 -10.93 19.46 -15.49
N LEU A 216 -10.50 18.27 -15.06
CA LEU A 216 -11.40 17.13 -14.79
C LEU A 216 -12.50 17.46 -13.77
N SER A 217 -12.16 18.25 -12.74
CA SER A 217 -13.10 18.66 -11.69
C SER A 217 -14.17 19.60 -12.23
N GLY A 218 -13.76 20.65 -12.97
CA GLY A 218 -14.69 21.60 -13.59
C GLY A 218 -15.60 20.95 -14.62
N PHE A 219 -15.03 20.09 -15.48
CA PHE A 219 -15.80 19.28 -16.44
C PHE A 219 -16.85 18.41 -15.75
N GLY A 220 -16.47 17.71 -14.66
CA GLY A 220 -17.41 16.89 -13.92
C GLY A 220 -18.54 17.70 -13.27
N GLN A 221 -18.28 18.93 -12.83
CA GLN A 221 -19.33 19.79 -12.25
C GLN A 221 -20.34 20.26 -13.31
N ILE A 222 -19.89 20.72 -14.49
CA ILE A 222 -20.82 21.19 -15.53
C ILE A 222 -21.68 20.05 -16.07
N ILE A 223 -21.09 18.87 -16.29
CA ILE A 223 -21.80 17.71 -16.85
C ILE A 223 -22.92 17.25 -15.91
N ARG A 224 -22.70 17.36 -14.59
CA ARG A 224 -23.74 17.11 -13.58
C ARG A 224 -24.83 18.18 -13.61
N LYS A 225 -24.46 19.47 -13.75
CA LYS A 225 -25.43 20.57 -13.89
C LYS A 225 -26.29 20.41 -15.16
N LEU A 226 -25.70 19.89 -16.24
CA LEU A 226 -26.37 19.51 -17.48
C LEU A 226 -27.25 18.26 -17.36
N GLY A 227 -27.35 17.66 -16.16
CA GLY A 227 -28.20 16.50 -15.90
C GLY A 227 -27.59 15.15 -16.28
N TYR A 228 -26.35 15.12 -16.81
CA TYR A 228 -25.67 13.87 -17.10
C TYR A 228 -24.99 13.31 -15.85
N GLY A 229 -25.37 12.08 -15.48
CA GLY A 229 -24.78 11.35 -14.37
C GLY A 229 -24.79 9.85 -14.62
N ARG A 230 -23.63 9.20 -14.51
CA ARG A 230 -23.49 7.72 -14.57
C ARG A 230 -23.97 7.04 -13.28
N GLY A 231 -25.20 7.36 -12.86
CA GLY A 231 -25.90 6.72 -11.75
C GLY A 231 -25.50 7.18 -10.33
N TRP A 232 -24.60 8.15 -10.18
CA TRP A 232 -24.34 8.84 -8.91
C TRP A 232 -24.89 10.27 -9.00
N GLY A 233 -25.88 10.60 -8.15
CA GLY A 233 -26.47 11.95 -8.07
C GLY A 233 -27.57 12.27 -9.09
N ARG A 234 -27.93 11.36 -10.01
CA ARG A 234 -29.11 11.53 -10.88
C ARG A 234 -30.38 11.38 -10.03
N ALA A 235 -31.23 12.42 -10.02
CA ALA A 235 -32.53 12.38 -9.35
C ALA A 235 -33.37 11.21 -9.85
N TRP A 236 -34.10 10.55 -8.96
CA TRP A 236 -35.02 9.46 -9.33
C TRP A 236 -36.30 10.05 -9.87
N THR A 237 -36.72 9.61 -11.06
CA THR A 237 -38.02 10.01 -11.60
C THR A 237 -39.14 9.13 -11.02
N PRO A 238 -40.40 9.62 -10.98
CA PRO A 238 -41.54 8.82 -10.57
C PRO A 238 -41.66 7.51 -11.36
N ASP A 239 -41.36 7.52 -12.66
CA ASP A 239 -41.39 6.33 -13.51
C ASP A 239 -40.32 5.31 -13.11
N GLU A 240 -39.11 5.74 -12.75
CA GLU A 240 -38.06 4.84 -12.27
C GLU A 240 -38.45 4.20 -10.93
N ASP A 241 -39.12 4.94 -10.05
CA ASP A 241 -39.65 4.41 -8.80
C ASP A 241 -40.76 3.40 -9.04
N ALA A 242 -41.71 3.71 -9.94
CA ALA A 242 -42.77 2.79 -10.33
C ALA A 242 -42.20 1.49 -10.92
N LEU A 243 -41.18 1.62 -11.77
CA LEU A 243 -40.48 0.49 -12.37
C LEU A 243 -39.74 -0.37 -11.35
N LEU A 244 -39.16 0.27 -10.33
CA LEU A 244 -38.51 -0.41 -9.22
C LEU A 244 -39.53 -1.13 -8.32
N ARG A 245 -40.67 -0.49 -8.00
CA ARG A 245 -41.78 -1.12 -7.25
C ARG A 245 -42.32 -2.35 -7.98
N HIS A 246 -42.66 -2.20 -9.25
CA HIS A 246 -43.16 -3.30 -10.07
C HIS A 246 -42.17 -4.47 -10.14
N ALA A 247 -40.87 -4.18 -10.24
CA ALA A 247 -39.86 -5.24 -10.23
C ALA A 247 -39.79 -5.99 -8.89
N TYR A 248 -40.04 -5.31 -7.76
CA TYR A 248 -40.11 -5.94 -6.44
C TYR A 248 -41.39 -6.78 -6.27
N GLU A 249 -42.53 -6.28 -6.74
CA GLU A 249 -43.82 -6.98 -6.72
C GLU A 249 -43.80 -8.24 -7.59
N ALA A 250 -43.28 -8.13 -8.82
CA ALA A 250 -43.19 -9.24 -9.76
C ALA A 250 -42.04 -10.23 -9.46
N ALA A 251 -41.30 -10.03 -8.37
CA ALA A 251 -40.11 -10.80 -8.01
C ALA A 251 -39.07 -10.92 -9.16
N ALA A 252 -39.01 -9.89 -10.01
CA ALA A 252 -38.20 -9.91 -11.22
C ALA A 252 -36.71 -9.70 -10.91
N SER A 253 -35.84 -10.24 -11.77
CA SER A 253 -34.41 -9.96 -11.67
C SER A 253 -34.14 -8.46 -11.87
N LEU A 254 -33.48 -7.83 -10.89
CA LEU A 254 -33.06 -6.43 -10.98
C LEU A 254 -31.80 -6.23 -11.85
N THR A 255 -31.20 -7.32 -12.39
CA THR A 255 -30.00 -7.22 -13.22
C THR A 255 -30.29 -6.59 -14.59
N PRO A 256 -31.32 -7.03 -15.34
CA PRO A 256 -31.81 -6.30 -16.51
C PRO A 256 -32.27 -4.88 -16.18
N LEU A 257 -32.94 -4.69 -15.03
CA LEU A 257 -33.42 -3.39 -14.59
C LEU A 257 -32.26 -2.39 -14.40
N ARG A 258 -31.15 -2.84 -13.81
CA ARG A 258 -29.92 -2.04 -13.65
C ARG A 258 -29.39 -1.52 -14.99
N ALA A 259 -29.36 -2.39 -16.00
CA ALA A 259 -28.91 -2.02 -17.34
C ALA A 259 -29.88 -1.03 -17.99
N ARG A 260 -31.19 -1.30 -17.91
CA ARG A 260 -32.25 -0.44 -18.45
C ARG A 260 -32.27 0.95 -17.82
N LEU A 261 -32.06 1.04 -16.51
CA LEU A 261 -32.03 2.31 -15.77
C LEU A 261 -30.68 3.04 -15.89
N GLY A 262 -29.64 2.41 -16.42
CA GLY A 262 -28.28 2.99 -16.46
C GLY A 262 -27.71 3.32 -15.07
N ARG A 263 -28.24 2.70 -14.01
CA ARG A 263 -27.89 2.98 -12.60
C ARG A 263 -27.01 1.86 -12.03
N THR A 264 -26.34 2.16 -10.92
CA THR A 264 -25.52 1.14 -10.23
C THR A 264 -26.36 0.26 -9.32
N ALA A 265 -25.85 -0.93 -8.98
CA ALA A 265 -26.49 -1.83 -8.01
C ALA A 265 -26.67 -1.16 -6.63
N CYS A 266 -25.71 -0.34 -6.19
CA CYS A 266 -25.85 0.42 -4.96
C CYS A 266 -26.97 1.47 -5.03
N SER A 267 -27.10 2.17 -6.17
CA SER A 267 -28.13 3.19 -6.37
C SER A 267 -29.54 2.61 -6.26
N LEU A 268 -29.82 1.49 -6.94
CA LEU A 268 -31.10 0.78 -6.87
C LEU A 268 -31.39 0.27 -5.45
N ARG A 269 -30.38 -0.23 -4.74
CA ARG A 269 -30.53 -0.71 -3.35
C ARG A 269 -30.90 0.41 -2.39
N TRP A 270 -30.20 1.54 -2.45
CA TRP A 270 -30.51 2.71 -1.63
C TRP A 270 -31.89 3.28 -1.94
N ARG A 271 -32.28 3.29 -3.23
CA ARG A 271 -33.63 3.73 -3.58
C ARG A 271 -34.72 2.76 -3.10
N ALA A 272 -34.49 1.46 -3.22
CA ALA A 272 -35.42 0.46 -2.70
C ALA A 272 -35.61 0.59 -1.18
N GLU A 273 -34.54 0.90 -0.44
CA GLU A 273 -34.61 1.21 0.98
C GLU A 273 -35.41 2.49 1.27
N TYR A 274 -35.17 3.56 0.52
CA TYR A 274 -35.95 4.80 0.60
C TYR A 274 -37.45 4.59 0.31
N LEU A 275 -37.77 3.70 -0.65
CA LEU A 275 -39.15 3.35 -1.00
C LEU A 275 -39.78 2.31 -0.06
N GLY A 276 -39.07 1.84 0.98
CA GLY A 276 -39.56 0.83 1.91
C GLY A 276 -39.71 -0.59 1.32
N LEU A 277 -39.07 -0.86 0.18
CA LEU A 277 -39.16 -2.14 -0.55
C LEU A 277 -38.18 -3.20 0.00
N ARG A 278 -37.35 -2.86 0.97
CA ARG A 278 -36.31 -3.75 1.48
C ARG A 278 -36.96 -4.91 2.26
N GLY A 279 -36.76 -6.14 1.77
CA GLY A 279 -37.31 -7.36 2.39
C GLY A 279 -38.68 -7.78 1.88
N THR A 280 -39.34 -6.98 1.02
CA THR A 280 -40.61 -7.35 0.37
C THR A 280 -40.41 -8.22 -0.86
N HIS A 281 -39.20 -8.23 -1.43
CA HIS A 281 -38.85 -9.07 -2.56
C HIS A 281 -38.86 -10.56 -2.18
N ALA A 282 -39.51 -11.42 -3.00
CA ALA A 282 -39.62 -12.87 -2.75
C ALA A 282 -38.26 -13.55 -2.49
N ASN A 283 -37.21 -13.16 -3.22
CA ASN A 283 -35.84 -13.60 -2.93
C ASN A 283 -35.24 -12.84 -1.72
N ARG A 284 -35.40 -13.40 -0.52
CA ARG A 284 -34.86 -12.89 0.77
C ARG A 284 -33.34 -12.66 0.76
N ASN A 285 -32.60 -13.43 -0.03
CA ASN A 285 -31.15 -13.32 -0.25
C ASN A 285 -30.77 -12.33 -1.36
N GLY A 286 -31.70 -11.41 -1.67
CA GLY A 286 -31.68 -10.48 -2.79
C GLY A 286 -30.31 -9.90 -3.10
N TRP A 287 -30.12 -9.61 -4.39
CA TRP A 287 -28.92 -9.03 -5.02
C TRP A 287 -27.85 -9.98 -5.54
N ARG A 288 -27.84 -11.27 -5.16
CA ARG A 288 -26.79 -12.17 -5.65
C ARG A 288 -27.09 -12.66 -7.06
N MET A 289 -26.06 -12.63 -7.90
CA MET A 289 -26.07 -12.91 -9.35
C MET A 289 -26.41 -14.36 -9.74
N GLY A 290 -27.16 -15.12 -8.95
CA GLY A 290 -27.52 -16.48 -9.35
C GLY A 290 -28.72 -17.05 -8.58
N PRO A 291 -29.30 -18.15 -9.08
CA PRO A 291 -30.39 -18.89 -8.43
C PRO A 291 -30.05 -19.25 -6.97
N ASP A 292 -31.04 -19.55 -6.13
CA ASP A 292 -30.79 -20.08 -4.78
C ASP A 292 -30.20 -21.50 -4.81
N TRP A 293 -29.43 -21.87 -3.78
CA TRP A 293 -28.82 -23.20 -3.68
C TRP A 293 -29.89 -24.24 -3.36
N THR A 294 -29.99 -25.28 -4.18
CA THR A 294 -30.89 -26.41 -3.91
C THR A 294 -30.23 -27.40 -2.95
N GLU A 295 -31.04 -28.19 -2.23
CA GLU A 295 -30.54 -29.23 -1.34
C GLU A 295 -29.65 -30.24 -2.08
N ALA A 296 -30.01 -30.60 -3.32
CA ALA A 296 -29.19 -31.47 -4.18
C ALA A 296 -27.82 -30.85 -4.52
N GLN A 297 -27.77 -29.54 -4.80
CA GLN A 297 -26.50 -28.84 -5.05
C GLN A 297 -25.64 -28.79 -3.79
N GLU A 298 -26.24 -28.66 -2.60
CA GLU A 298 -25.50 -28.72 -1.35
C GLU A 298 -25.00 -30.11 -1.02
N ALA A 299 -25.82 -31.15 -1.23
CA ALA A 299 -25.41 -32.54 -1.04
C ALA A 299 -24.21 -32.87 -1.94
N LEU A 300 -24.28 -32.50 -3.23
CA LEU A 300 -23.19 -32.66 -4.18
C LEU A 300 -21.94 -31.89 -3.75
N LEU A 301 -22.12 -30.66 -3.25
CA LEU A 301 -21.02 -29.85 -2.72
C LEU A 301 -20.38 -30.52 -1.49
N ARG A 302 -21.16 -31.01 -0.51
CA ARG A 302 -20.62 -31.72 0.66
C ARG A 302 -19.87 -32.99 0.27
N GLU A 303 -20.38 -33.73 -0.72
CA GLU A 303 -19.79 -35.00 -1.15
C GLU A 303 -18.47 -34.82 -1.92
N ARG A 304 -18.43 -33.86 -2.85
CA ARG A 304 -17.38 -33.73 -3.87
C ARG A 304 -16.38 -32.60 -3.62
N TYR A 305 -16.69 -31.64 -2.74
CA TYR A 305 -15.81 -30.51 -2.47
C TYR A 305 -14.47 -30.96 -1.87
N GLY A 306 -13.38 -30.68 -2.59
CA GLY A 306 -12.02 -31.11 -2.22
C GLY A 306 -11.62 -32.51 -2.68
N LYS A 307 -12.56 -33.32 -3.22
CA LYS A 307 -12.28 -34.63 -3.85
C LYS A 307 -12.21 -34.56 -5.37
N MET A 308 -12.88 -33.57 -5.97
CA MET A 308 -12.89 -33.31 -7.41
C MET A 308 -12.21 -31.97 -7.72
N PRO A 309 -11.58 -31.81 -8.90
CA PRO A 309 -11.16 -30.50 -9.39
C PRO A 309 -12.31 -29.49 -9.34
N ASN A 310 -12.08 -28.36 -8.66
CA ASN A 310 -13.08 -27.31 -8.44
C ASN A 310 -13.72 -26.77 -9.72
N ASP A 311 -13.02 -26.87 -10.85
CA ASP A 311 -13.49 -26.43 -12.16
C ASP A 311 -14.60 -27.34 -12.69
N ALA A 312 -14.40 -28.66 -12.58
CA ALA A 312 -15.40 -29.65 -12.95
C ALA A 312 -16.61 -29.62 -12.00
N LEU A 313 -16.35 -29.44 -10.70
CA LEU A 313 -17.42 -29.31 -9.69
C LEU A 313 -18.27 -28.06 -9.91
N ALA A 314 -17.64 -26.91 -10.24
CA ALA A 314 -18.36 -25.68 -10.56
C ALA A 314 -19.21 -25.82 -11.84
N ALA A 315 -18.69 -26.51 -12.86
CA ALA A 315 -19.44 -26.82 -14.08
C ALA A 315 -20.64 -27.73 -13.81
N GLN A 316 -20.47 -28.80 -13.02
CA GLN A 316 -21.57 -29.70 -12.63
C GLN A 316 -22.64 -28.99 -11.79
N LEU A 317 -22.24 -28.05 -10.94
CA LEU A 317 -23.18 -27.22 -10.16
C LEU A 317 -23.85 -26.13 -10.99
N GLY A 318 -23.45 -25.92 -12.26
CA GLY A 318 -23.93 -24.82 -13.10
C GLY A 318 -23.62 -23.44 -12.51
N ARG A 319 -22.54 -23.30 -11.72
CA ARG A 319 -22.23 -22.09 -10.95
C ARG A 319 -20.79 -21.65 -11.12
N THR A 320 -20.52 -20.39 -10.78
CA THR A 320 -19.14 -19.88 -10.77
C THR A 320 -18.35 -20.44 -9.58
N LYS A 321 -17.03 -20.57 -9.73
CA LYS A 321 -16.12 -20.99 -8.65
C LYS A 321 -16.28 -20.10 -7.40
N ALA A 322 -16.51 -18.80 -7.59
CA ALA A 322 -16.71 -17.86 -6.49
C ALA A 322 -17.99 -18.14 -5.69
N ALA A 323 -19.09 -18.47 -6.36
CA ALA A 323 -20.33 -18.86 -5.69
C ALA A 323 -20.15 -20.19 -4.93
N MET A 324 -19.49 -21.17 -5.55
CA MET A 324 -19.15 -22.46 -4.92
C MET A 324 -18.30 -22.28 -3.66
N PHE A 325 -17.20 -21.52 -3.73
CA PHE A 325 -16.34 -21.26 -2.56
C PHE A 325 -17.09 -20.52 -1.45
N SER A 326 -17.94 -19.56 -1.80
CA SER A 326 -18.73 -18.83 -0.81
C SER A 326 -19.71 -19.75 -0.09
N ARG A 327 -20.39 -20.66 -0.81
CA ARG A 327 -21.30 -21.63 -0.18
C ARG A 327 -20.54 -22.66 0.63
N ALA A 328 -19.44 -23.19 0.11
CA ALA A 328 -18.60 -24.14 0.85
C ALA A 328 -18.12 -23.56 2.18
N ASN A 329 -17.68 -22.29 2.19
CA ASN A 329 -17.30 -21.61 3.42
C ASN A 329 -18.47 -21.44 4.40
N LEU A 330 -19.67 -21.12 3.91
CA LEU A 330 -20.89 -21.01 4.74
C LEU A 330 -21.31 -22.35 5.34
N LEU A 331 -21.11 -23.45 4.59
CA LEU A 331 -21.37 -24.82 5.03
C LEU A 331 -20.24 -25.39 5.90
N GLY A 332 -19.17 -24.62 6.18
CA GLY A 332 -18.01 -25.07 6.93
C GLY A 332 -17.18 -26.14 6.22
N LEU A 333 -17.36 -26.32 4.91
CA LEU A 333 -16.63 -27.30 4.12
C LEU A 333 -15.18 -26.87 3.95
N VAL A 334 -14.28 -27.69 4.47
CA VAL A 334 -12.85 -27.48 4.38
C VAL A 334 -12.33 -28.23 3.17
N HIS A 335 -11.70 -27.51 2.24
CA HIS A 335 -11.03 -28.14 1.11
C HIS A 335 -9.97 -29.11 1.65
N GLY A 336 -9.94 -30.37 1.21
CA GLY A 336 -9.03 -31.41 1.76
C GLY A 336 -7.54 -31.01 1.87
N TYR A 337 -7.09 -30.06 1.06
CA TYR A 337 -5.75 -29.45 1.14
C TYR A 337 -5.50 -28.64 2.44
N ILE A 338 -6.54 -28.11 3.07
CA ILE A 338 -6.53 -27.26 4.27
C ILE A 338 -7.15 -28.03 5.46
N ARG A 339 -6.98 -29.36 5.54
CA ARG A 339 -7.41 -30.11 6.74
C ARG A 339 -6.46 -29.83 7.93
N PRO A 340 -6.99 -29.72 9.17
CA PRO A 340 -6.16 -29.52 10.37
C PRO A 340 -5.15 -30.67 10.52
N PHE A 341 -4.00 -30.38 11.14
CA PHE A 341 -3.01 -31.40 11.48
C PHE A 341 -3.47 -32.15 12.73
N SER A 342 -3.45 -33.48 12.71
CA SER A 342 -3.75 -34.29 13.88
C SER A 342 -2.60 -34.27 14.90
N ALA A 343 -2.86 -34.76 16.11
CA ALA A 343 -1.82 -34.93 17.13
C ALA A 343 -0.69 -35.85 16.63
N ASP A 344 -1.05 -36.95 15.96
CA ASP A 344 -0.08 -37.90 15.38
C ASP A 344 0.74 -37.28 14.26
N GLU A 345 0.14 -36.46 13.39
CA GLU A 345 0.87 -35.75 12.33
C GLU A 345 1.83 -34.70 12.90
N THR A 346 1.46 -34.06 14.02
CA THR A 346 2.32 -33.11 14.73
C THR A 346 3.48 -33.84 15.41
N ARG A 347 3.22 -34.98 16.05
CA ARG A 347 4.26 -35.84 16.64
C ARG A 347 5.20 -36.41 15.58
N ALA A 348 4.67 -36.87 14.45
CA ALA A 348 5.45 -37.35 13.31
C ALA A 348 6.33 -36.24 12.71
N LEU A 349 5.87 -34.99 12.71
CA LEU A 349 6.64 -33.82 12.27
C LEU A 349 7.86 -33.57 13.18
N ASP A 350 7.70 -33.64 14.50
CA ASP A 350 8.79 -33.51 15.46
C ASP A 350 9.79 -34.67 15.36
N LEU A 351 9.30 -35.91 15.24
CA LEU A 351 10.12 -37.11 15.05
C LEU A 351 10.90 -37.05 13.73
N ALA A 352 10.24 -36.73 12.63
CA ALA A 352 10.90 -36.55 11.34
C ALA A 352 11.98 -35.46 11.40
N PHE A 353 11.75 -34.38 12.16
CA PHE A 353 12.76 -33.35 12.37
C PHE A 353 13.97 -33.88 13.14
N ARG A 354 13.75 -34.54 14.29
CA ARG A 354 14.81 -35.11 15.16
C ARG A 354 15.64 -36.18 14.44
N HIS A 355 15.00 -37.08 13.69
CA HIS A 355 15.66 -38.22 13.05
C HIS A 355 16.15 -37.94 11.62
N GLY A 356 16.21 -36.66 11.22
CA GLY A 356 16.80 -36.27 9.94
C GLY A 356 16.01 -36.71 8.70
N ILE A 357 14.71 -36.98 8.81
CA ILE A 357 13.85 -37.36 7.68
C ILE A 357 13.57 -36.12 6.80
N ALA A 358 13.58 -36.30 5.48
CA ALA A 358 13.28 -35.22 4.55
C ALA A 358 11.79 -34.83 4.60
N ILE A 359 11.50 -33.55 4.36
CA ILE A 359 10.12 -33.04 4.33
C ILE A 359 9.27 -33.70 3.24
N ALA A 360 9.90 -34.17 2.15
CA ALA A 360 9.21 -34.87 1.06
C ALA A 360 8.75 -36.27 1.49
N ASP A 361 9.62 -37.01 2.21
CA ASP A 361 9.30 -38.33 2.76
C ASP A 361 8.22 -38.23 3.84
N LEU A 362 8.32 -37.25 4.74
CA LEU A 362 7.25 -36.97 5.70
C LEU A 362 5.95 -36.62 4.99
N ALA A 363 5.99 -35.80 3.93
CA ALA A 363 4.79 -35.42 3.20
C ALA A 363 4.13 -36.62 2.50
N ALA A 364 4.92 -37.53 1.94
CA ALA A 364 4.42 -38.79 1.40
C ALA A 364 3.80 -39.68 2.48
N ALA A 365 4.45 -39.80 3.65
CA ALA A 365 3.95 -40.55 4.80
C ALA A 365 2.60 -40.02 5.33
N LEU A 366 2.38 -38.70 5.27
CA LEU A 366 1.16 -38.04 5.74
C LEU A 366 0.04 -37.95 4.68
N ASP A 367 0.28 -38.43 3.46
CA ASP A 367 -0.56 -38.19 2.29
C ASP A 367 -0.93 -36.69 2.14
N ARG A 368 0.09 -35.83 2.24
CA ARG A 368 -0.04 -34.37 2.14
C ARG A 368 0.96 -33.83 1.13
N LYS A 369 0.63 -32.68 0.53
CA LYS A 369 1.62 -31.96 -0.29
C LYS A 369 2.74 -31.41 0.57
N ALA A 370 3.99 -31.61 0.15
CA ALA A 370 5.19 -31.15 0.86
C ALA A 370 5.17 -29.65 1.21
N CYS A 371 4.58 -28.81 0.35
CA CYS A 371 4.44 -27.38 0.62
C CYS A 371 3.51 -27.06 1.81
N SER A 372 2.49 -27.88 2.06
CA SER A 372 1.57 -27.73 3.20
C SER A 372 2.27 -28.09 4.50
N VAL A 373 2.99 -29.22 4.52
CA VAL A 373 3.78 -29.68 5.67
C VAL A 373 4.92 -28.70 5.99
N SER A 374 5.65 -28.23 4.97
CA SER A 374 6.72 -27.23 5.14
C SER A 374 6.23 -25.91 5.75
N LYS A 375 5.06 -25.43 5.30
CA LYS A 375 4.44 -24.22 5.85
C LYS A 375 3.97 -24.42 7.29
N TYR A 376 3.41 -25.59 7.60
CA TYR A 376 3.01 -25.93 8.97
C TYR A 376 4.23 -26.01 9.90
N ALA A 377 5.29 -26.71 9.50
CA ALA A 377 6.57 -26.80 10.23
C ALA A 377 7.13 -25.41 10.55
N THR A 378 7.21 -24.53 9.53
CA THR A 378 7.75 -23.17 9.69
C THR A 378 6.96 -22.35 10.71
N ASN A 379 5.64 -22.49 10.75
CA ASN A 379 4.80 -21.79 11.72
C ASN A 379 4.96 -22.32 13.15
N HIS A 380 5.41 -23.56 13.32
CA HIS A 380 5.72 -24.19 14.61
C HIS A 380 7.21 -24.10 14.97
N GLY A 381 7.98 -23.25 14.27
CA GLY A 381 9.39 -23.01 14.56
C GLY A 381 10.36 -24.05 13.99
N ILE A 382 9.86 -25.06 13.26
CA ILE A 382 10.67 -26.16 12.72
C ILE A 382 11.06 -25.86 11.28
N ARG A 383 12.37 -25.77 11.02
CA ARG A 383 12.91 -25.52 9.68
C ARG A 383 13.61 -26.76 9.14
N PHE A 384 12.92 -27.47 8.26
CA PHE A 384 13.54 -28.55 7.49
C PHE A 384 14.55 -27.97 6.50
N GLY A 385 15.82 -28.30 6.67
CA GLY A 385 16.87 -28.06 5.68
C GLY A 385 16.81 -29.04 4.51
N ARG A 386 17.80 -28.98 3.62
CA ARG A 386 18.00 -30.03 2.60
C ARG A 386 18.45 -31.31 3.30
N ARG A 387 17.71 -32.40 3.08
CA ARG A 387 17.96 -33.72 3.66
C ARG A 387 17.84 -34.77 2.54
N PRO A 388 18.63 -35.85 2.56
CA PRO A 388 18.52 -36.92 1.58
C PRO A 388 17.15 -37.63 1.71
N LEU A 389 16.58 -38.04 0.58
CA LEU A 389 15.38 -38.87 0.56
C LEU A 389 15.74 -40.29 0.98
N ARG A 390 14.85 -40.95 1.71
CA ARG A 390 15.01 -42.36 2.11
C ARG A 390 14.37 -43.29 1.09
N THR A 391 15.05 -44.40 0.82
CA THR A 391 14.52 -45.51 0.02
C THR A 391 14.62 -46.79 0.85
N PRO A 392 13.49 -47.42 1.23
CA PRO A 392 12.11 -47.05 0.89
C PRO A 392 11.60 -45.81 1.62
N THR A 393 10.55 -45.18 1.06
CA THR A 393 9.87 -44.04 1.69
C THR A 393 9.23 -44.49 2.99
N PRO A 394 9.54 -43.86 4.13
CA PRO A 394 8.97 -44.25 5.42
C PRO A 394 7.46 -44.01 5.46
N THR A 395 6.71 -44.91 6.07
CA THR A 395 5.28 -44.73 6.35
C THR A 395 5.07 -43.92 7.63
N LEU A 396 3.84 -43.44 7.87
CA LEU A 396 3.51 -42.73 9.12
C LEU A 396 3.77 -43.62 10.36
N GLY A 397 3.49 -44.92 10.25
CA GLY A 397 3.78 -45.89 11.31
C GLY A 397 5.27 -45.97 11.62
N ASP A 398 6.12 -46.03 10.59
CA ASP A 398 7.57 -46.08 10.75
C ASP A 398 8.12 -44.83 11.44
N ILE A 399 7.59 -43.66 11.10
CA ILE A 399 8.01 -42.38 11.70
C ILE A 399 7.59 -42.31 13.17
N LEU A 400 6.38 -42.76 13.50
CA LEU A 400 5.87 -42.77 14.89
C LEU A 400 6.59 -43.81 15.76
N ALA A 401 7.08 -44.90 15.17
CA ALA A 401 7.84 -45.95 15.84
C ALA A 401 9.27 -45.52 16.24
N LEU A 402 9.80 -44.43 15.68
CA LEU A 402 11.11 -43.86 16.07
C LEU A 402 11.12 -43.29 17.50
N ASP A 403 9.95 -43.16 18.12
CA ASP A 403 9.75 -42.71 19.51
C ASP A 403 9.82 -43.86 20.52
N ALA A 404 9.96 -45.11 20.08
CA ALA A 404 10.11 -46.25 20.97
C ALA A 404 11.44 -46.14 21.74
N PRO A 405 11.46 -46.35 23.08
CA PRO A 405 12.68 -46.32 23.85
C PRO A 405 13.62 -47.40 23.33
N THR A 406 14.72 -46.97 22.72
CA THR A 406 15.83 -47.86 22.41
C THR A 406 16.38 -48.34 23.74
N GLU A 407 16.31 -49.65 23.98
CA GLU A 407 17.00 -50.27 25.11
C GLU A 407 18.48 -49.86 25.08
N ARG A 408 18.96 -49.43 26.25
CA ARG A 408 20.30 -48.90 26.46
C ARG A 408 21.36 -49.96 26.15
N GLY A 409 22.23 -49.67 25.19
CA GLY A 409 23.58 -50.23 25.09
C GLY A 409 24.63 -49.17 25.38
N GLY A 410 25.04 -49.09 26.66
CA GLY A 410 26.29 -48.53 27.22
C GLY A 410 27.04 -47.38 26.54
N GLY A 411 27.11 -46.22 27.22
CA GLY A 411 28.10 -45.18 26.97
C GLY A 411 27.75 -43.85 27.64
N ALA A 412 28.00 -43.74 28.94
CA ALA A 412 27.72 -42.56 29.75
C ALA A 412 28.65 -41.37 29.44
N CYS A 413 28.10 -40.14 29.52
CA CYS A 413 28.52 -39.03 30.41
C CYS A 413 27.64 -37.81 30.08
N LEU A 414 26.67 -37.47 30.92
CA LEU A 414 26.78 -36.51 32.04
C LEU A 414 27.06 -35.08 31.59
N ILE A 415 26.03 -34.23 31.63
CA ILE A 415 26.08 -32.95 32.38
C ILE A 415 24.68 -32.70 32.97
N ASP A 416 24.61 -32.69 34.31
CA ASP A 416 23.50 -32.23 35.13
C ASP A 416 23.26 -30.73 34.97
N HIS A 417 22.00 -30.26 35.00
CA HIS A 417 21.58 -29.29 36.02
C HIS A 417 20.08 -28.98 36.02
N VAL A 418 19.52 -29.14 37.24
CA VAL A 418 18.59 -28.25 37.95
C VAL A 418 17.18 -28.08 37.40
N ILE A 419 16.28 -28.75 38.12
CA ILE A 419 14.86 -28.45 38.24
C ILE A 419 14.74 -27.11 38.98
N GLU A 420 14.29 -26.07 38.29
CA GLU A 420 13.80 -24.83 38.91
C GLU A 420 12.31 -24.66 38.60
N GLN A 421 11.59 -24.16 39.59
CA GLN A 421 10.17 -24.30 39.81
C GLN A 421 9.30 -23.65 38.71
N SER A 422 8.20 -24.32 38.37
CA SER A 422 7.17 -23.81 37.46
C SER A 422 6.48 -22.57 38.03
N PRO A 423 6.26 -21.50 37.26
CA PRO A 423 5.20 -20.55 37.56
C PRO A 423 3.88 -21.07 36.99
N GLU A 424 2.84 -20.93 37.80
CA GLU A 424 1.47 -21.34 37.54
C GLU A 424 0.90 -20.78 36.22
N ARG A 425 -0.02 -21.54 35.61
CA ARG A 425 -0.72 -21.17 34.37
C ARG A 425 -1.66 -19.97 34.62
N PRO A 426 -1.74 -18.97 33.74
CA PRO A 426 -2.71 -17.89 33.91
C PRO A 426 -4.13 -18.35 33.57
N HIS A 427 -5.07 -17.81 34.33
CA HIS A 427 -6.52 -18.03 34.25
C HIS A 427 -7.12 -17.62 32.89
N ALA A 428 -8.31 -18.16 32.63
CA ALA A 428 -8.99 -18.20 31.33
C ALA A 428 -9.32 -16.82 30.68
N ASP A 429 -9.23 -15.70 31.41
CA ASP A 429 -9.56 -14.37 30.88
C ASP A 429 -8.45 -13.77 29.98
N ASP A 430 -7.18 -14.13 30.18
CA ASP A 430 -6.06 -13.64 29.34
C ASP A 430 -6.08 -14.20 27.90
N GLN A 431 -6.89 -15.22 27.64
CA GLN A 431 -7.02 -15.82 26.30
C GLN A 431 -7.93 -15.00 25.37
N HIS A 432 -8.77 -14.11 25.90
CA HIS A 432 -9.64 -13.26 25.08
C HIS A 432 -8.84 -12.10 24.45
N ASP A 433 -8.01 -11.42 25.24
CA ASP A 433 -7.17 -10.31 24.79
C ASP A 433 -6.07 -10.74 23.79
N ALA A 434 -5.53 -11.95 23.95
CA ALA A 434 -4.57 -12.51 22.99
C ALA A 434 -5.20 -12.84 21.62
N ARG A 435 -6.51 -13.11 21.58
CA ARG A 435 -7.26 -13.38 20.33
C ARG A 435 -7.59 -12.09 19.58
N ASP A 436 -7.95 -11.02 20.29
CA ASP A 436 -8.21 -9.71 19.69
C ASP A 436 -6.93 -9.01 19.19
N ALA A 437 -5.82 -9.14 19.92
CA ALA A 437 -4.51 -8.67 19.45
C ALA A 437 -4.04 -9.41 18.17
N ARG A 438 -4.40 -10.69 17.99
CA ARG A 438 -4.15 -11.42 16.73
C ARG A 438 -5.09 -11.00 15.60
N ARG A 439 -6.32 -10.59 15.91
CA ARG A 439 -7.32 -10.10 14.95
C ARG A 439 -6.91 -8.74 14.39
N GLU A 440 -6.43 -7.83 15.23
CA GLU A 440 -5.89 -6.52 14.81
C GLU A 440 -4.57 -6.61 14.02
N ARG A 441 -3.66 -7.53 14.38
CA ARG A 441 -2.45 -7.76 13.57
C ARG A 441 -2.76 -8.33 12.19
N ARG A 442 -3.87 -9.05 12.03
CA ARG A 442 -4.33 -9.62 10.75
C ARG A 442 -5.00 -8.56 9.86
N THR A 443 -5.77 -7.63 10.42
CA THR A 443 -6.37 -6.50 9.68
C THR A 443 -5.29 -5.50 9.24
N ARG A 444 -4.30 -5.19 10.09
CA ARG A 444 -3.14 -4.34 9.72
C ARG A 444 -2.26 -4.94 8.61
N ARG A 445 -2.20 -6.28 8.49
CA ARG A 445 -1.43 -6.98 7.44
C ARG A 445 -2.16 -7.05 6.08
N ILE A 446 -3.49 -6.98 6.08
CA ILE A 446 -4.32 -6.95 4.86
C ILE A 446 -4.33 -5.54 4.25
N GLY A 447 -4.25 -4.48 5.07
CA GLY A 447 -4.15 -3.09 4.61
C GLY A 447 -2.83 -2.69 3.92
N ARG A 448 -1.77 -3.49 4.04
CA ARG A 448 -0.45 -3.20 3.43
C ARG A 448 -0.12 -3.98 2.15
N ARG A 449 -1.08 -4.74 1.58
CA ARG A 449 -0.87 -5.53 0.34
C ARG A 449 -1.90 -5.23 -0.76
N ARG A 450 -1.93 -3.99 -1.25
CA ARG A 450 -2.30 -3.57 -2.61
C ARG A 450 -2.12 -2.04 -2.66
N PRO A 451 -1.23 -1.49 -3.51
CA PRO A 451 -1.44 -1.52 -4.96
C PRO A 451 -0.14 -1.47 -5.78
N LEU A 452 0.47 -2.60 -6.21
CA LEU A 452 1.59 -2.54 -7.18
C LEU A 452 1.63 -3.67 -8.20
N ARG A 453 0.72 -4.65 -8.14
CA ARG A 453 0.70 -5.77 -9.11
C ARG A 453 -0.13 -5.53 -10.36
N HIS A 454 -0.91 -4.44 -10.41
CA HIS A 454 -1.80 -4.15 -11.54
C HIS A 454 -1.19 -3.23 -12.62
N GLU A 455 -0.14 -2.49 -12.28
CA GLU A 455 0.55 -1.57 -13.21
C GLU A 455 1.67 -2.28 -13.99
N ALA A 456 2.44 -3.17 -13.37
CA ALA A 456 3.50 -3.94 -14.06
C ALA A 456 2.95 -4.80 -15.22
N ARG A 457 1.76 -5.40 -15.06
CA ARG A 457 1.11 -6.18 -16.15
C ARG A 457 0.52 -5.32 -17.27
N ARG A 458 0.40 -4.00 -17.08
CA ARG A 458 -0.05 -3.05 -18.11
C ARG A 458 1.11 -2.49 -18.95
N GLN A 459 2.32 -2.40 -18.39
CA GLN A 459 3.52 -2.00 -19.13
C GLN A 459 4.02 -3.10 -20.07
N GLU A 460 4.02 -4.37 -19.64
CA GLU A 460 4.41 -5.51 -20.50
C GLU A 460 3.52 -5.65 -21.75
N ARG A 461 2.22 -5.31 -21.65
CA ARG A 461 1.30 -5.36 -22.81
C ARG A 461 1.44 -4.19 -23.77
N ARG A 462 2.14 -3.11 -23.39
CA ARG A 462 2.41 -1.95 -24.27
C ARG A 462 3.69 -2.10 -25.10
N LEU A 463 4.64 -2.92 -24.66
CA LEU A 463 5.91 -3.13 -25.35
C LEU A 463 5.82 -4.18 -26.49
N ASN A 464 4.84 -5.08 -26.45
CA ASN A 464 4.66 -6.11 -27.48
C ASN A 464 3.71 -5.71 -28.63
N ARG A 465 3.48 -4.42 -28.86
CA ARG A 465 2.73 -3.94 -30.04
C ARG A 465 3.37 -2.69 -30.63
N ARG A 466 4.22 -2.88 -31.65
CA ARG A 466 4.31 -2.10 -32.91
C ARG A 466 5.55 -2.53 -33.72
N PRO A 467 5.57 -2.29 -35.05
CA PRO A 467 4.45 -2.12 -35.97
C PRO A 467 3.84 -3.47 -36.37
#